data_AF-A0A7C5H2N0-F1
#
_entry.id   AF-A0A7C5H2N0-F1
#
_cell.length_a   1.000
_cell.length_b   1.000
_cell.length_c   1.000
_cell.angle_alpha   90.00
_cell.angle_beta   90.00
_cell.angle_gamma   90.00
#
_symmetry.space_group_name_H-M   'P 1'
#
loop_
_entity.id
_entity.type
_entity.pdbx_description
1 polymer ?
#
loop_
_entity_poly.entity_id
_entity_poly.type
_entity_poly.pdbx_seq_one_letter_code
_entity_poly.pdbx_strand_id
1 'polypeptide(L)'
;MSEEKEEALRQINDIKNHLVDKQIFFPYNYKATYVWAVIATILTFIMIPMYQASVLQGTIVTFVLITIGFLTEGFLTKKVNQSYDIEDCTHRQQFIMKSFLMLSLFGIVLSMVLAHHKLYIPVFLLWLFLCSVGYFSVGFVLNIERFSQMARFNIMSASLLLGIGYFIEALEGKNDYLMVVQFFVVLGLAIMPSIVAWQQIKEGK
;
A
#
# COMPACT_ATOMS: atom_id res chain seq x y z
N MET A 1 -36.46 -16.01 13.90
CA MET A 1 -35.09 -16.45 14.24
C MET A 1 -35.19 -17.05 15.63
N SER A 2 -34.76 -18.30 15.83
CA SER A 2 -34.87 -18.94 17.16
C SER A 2 -33.84 -18.37 18.13
N GLU A 3 -34.23 -18.15 19.38
CA GLU A 3 -33.36 -17.69 20.48
C GLU A 3 -32.09 -18.56 20.61
N GLU A 4 -32.21 -19.87 20.39
CA GLU A 4 -31.06 -20.80 20.37
C GLU A 4 -29.97 -20.40 19.35
N LYS A 5 -30.35 -19.84 18.21
CA LYS A 5 -29.38 -19.40 17.18
C LYS A 5 -28.64 -18.14 17.62
N GLU A 6 -29.32 -17.28 18.37
CA GLU A 6 -28.77 -16.04 18.91
C GLU A 6 -27.83 -16.32 20.10
N GLU A 7 -28.22 -17.26 20.95
CA GLU A 7 -27.43 -17.72 22.09
C GLU A 7 -26.18 -18.51 21.64
N ALA A 8 -26.31 -19.35 20.61
CA ALA A 8 -25.17 -20.02 19.99
C ALA A 8 -24.19 -19.02 19.34
N LEU A 9 -24.70 -17.99 18.65
CA LEU A 9 -23.86 -16.91 18.10
C LEU A 9 -23.13 -16.14 19.20
N ARG A 10 -23.80 -15.90 20.32
CA ARG A 10 -23.21 -15.22 21.49
C ARG A 10 -22.09 -16.04 22.12
N GLN A 11 -22.31 -17.34 22.34
CA GLN A 11 -21.28 -18.25 22.86
C GLN A 11 -20.08 -18.39 21.90
N ILE A 12 -20.33 -18.46 20.58
CA ILE A 12 -19.26 -18.48 19.58
C ILE A 12 -18.45 -17.17 19.63
N ASN A 13 -19.11 -16.02 19.78
CA ASN A 13 -18.42 -14.73 19.93
C ASN A 13 -17.60 -14.66 21.22
N ASP A 14 -18.13 -15.17 22.34
CA ASP A 14 -17.40 -15.19 23.63
C ASP A 14 -16.16 -16.09 23.55
N ILE A 15 -16.28 -17.27 22.94
CA ILE A 15 -15.15 -18.18 22.67
C ILE A 15 -14.12 -17.52 21.77
N LYS A 16 -14.56 -16.85 20.70
CA LYS A 16 -13.68 -16.14 19.77
C LYS A 16 -12.97 -14.97 20.45
N ASN A 17 -13.66 -14.24 21.32
CA ASN A 17 -13.10 -13.15 22.13
C ASN A 17 -12.06 -13.64 23.15
N HIS A 18 -12.19 -14.87 23.66
CA HIS A 18 -11.23 -15.48 24.59
C HIS A 18 -10.04 -16.17 23.89
N LEU A 19 -10.22 -16.68 22.67
CA LEU A 19 -9.17 -17.37 21.89
C LEU A 19 -8.26 -16.40 21.12
N VAL A 20 -8.74 -15.20 20.82
CA VAL A 20 -8.00 -14.23 20.02
C VAL A 20 -7.28 -13.25 20.94
N ASP A 21 -5.95 -13.32 20.96
CA ASP A 21 -5.13 -12.31 21.62
C ASP A 21 -5.31 -10.97 20.91
N LYS A 22 -6.12 -10.09 21.51
CA LYS A 22 -6.48 -8.78 20.97
C LYS A 22 -5.28 -7.83 20.84
N GLN A 23 -4.13 -8.11 21.45
CA GLN A 23 -2.91 -7.31 21.28
C GLN A 23 -2.15 -7.69 20.00
N ILE A 24 -2.31 -8.93 19.53
CA ILE A 24 -1.57 -9.55 18.43
C ILE A 24 -2.46 -9.75 17.19
N PHE A 25 -3.79 -9.75 17.37
CA PHE A 25 -4.75 -9.88 16.29
C PHE A 25 -4.73 -8.66 15.36
N PHE A 26 -4.75 -8.92 14.06
CA PHE A 26 -4.80 -7.89 13.03
C PHE A 26 -5.78 -8.34 11.95
N PRO A 27 -7.06 -7.92 12.03
CA PRO A 27 -8.01 -8.20 10.97
C PRO A 27 -7.76 -7.19 9.84
N TYR A 28 -6.90 -7.55 8.88
CA TYR A 28 -6.59 -6.65 7.77
C TYR A 28 -7.81 -6.46 6.89
N ASN A 29 -8.18 -5.21 6.61
CA ASN A 29 -9.21 -4.94 5.63
C ASN A 29 -8.60 -4.96 4.23
N TYR A 30 -8.64 -6.11 3.56
CA TYR A 30 -8.14 -6.26 2.19
C TYR A 30 -8.76 -5.28 1.20
N LYS A 31 -9.94 -4.71 1.48
CA LYS A 31 -10.55 -3.66 0.64
C LYS A 31 -9.74 -2.36 0.62
N ALA A 32 -8.94 -2.09 1.66
CA ALA A 32 -8.00 -0.96 1.66
C ALA A 32 -6.99 -1.08 0.50
N THR A 33 -6.61 -2.30 0.12
CA THR A 33 -5.72 -2.55 -1.02
C THR A 33 -6.28 -2.00 -2.33
N TYR A 34 -7.60 -2.09 -2.56
CA TYR A 34 -8.23 -1.53 -3.75
C TYR A 34 -8.22 0.01 -3.74
N VAL A 35 -8.40 0.63 -2.58
CA VAL A 35 -8.29 2.10 -2.44
C VAL A 35 -6.89 2.54 -2.82
N TRP A 36 -5.86 1.88 -2.30
CA TRP A 36 -4.48 2.16 -2.65
C TRP A 36 -4.15 1.87 -4.11
N ALA A 37 -4.73 0.81 -4.70
CA ALA A 37 -4.57 0.51 -6.12
C ALA A 37 -5.11 1.65 -7.02
N VAL A 38 -6.26 2.22 -6.68
CA VAL A 38 -6.83 3.37 -7.39
C VAL A 38 -5.92 4.59 -7.23
N ILE A 39 -5.48 4.90 -6.01
CA ILE A 39 -4.56 6.02 -5.75
C ILE A 39 -3.25 5.86 -6.54
N ALA A 40 -2.65 4.67 -6.50
CA ALA A 40 -1.42 4.36 -7.23
C ALA A 40 -1.60 4.54 -8.74
N THR A 41 -2.72 4.09 -9.29
CA THR A 41 -3.05 4.25 -10.71
C THR A 41 -3.18 5.73 -11.08
N ILE A 42 -3.95 6.51 -10.30
CA ILE A 42 -4.11 7.95 -10.51
C ILE A 42 -2.76 8.64 -10.47
N LEU A 43 -1.99 8.46 -9.40
CA LEU A 43 -0.65 9.04 -9.24
C LEU A 43 0.26 8.65 -10.41
N THR A 44 0.17 7.42 -10.91
CA THR A 44 1.04 6.97 -12.00
C THR A 44 0.90 7.83 -13.26
N PHE A 45 -0.32 8.25 -13.58
CA PHE A 45 -0.62 9.01 -14.80
C PHE A 45 -0.55 10.53 -14.60
N ILE A 46 -0.85 11.04 -13.40
CA ILE A 46 -0.90 12.49 -13.16
C ILE A 46 0.40 13.07 -12.58
N MET A 47 1.28 12.25 -12.01
CA MET A 47 2.42 12.77 -11.24
C MET A 47 3.41 13.58 -12.09
N ILE A 48 3.77 13.12 -13.29
CA ILE A 48 4.66 13.86 -14.20
C ILE A 48 4.07 15.22 -14.62
N PRO A 49 2.85 15.30 -15.18
CA PRO A 49 2.30 16.59 -15.59
C PRO A 49 2.17 17.57 -14.42
N MET A 50 1.87 17.07 -13.21
CA MET A 50 1.83 17.92 -12.01
C MET A 50 3.24 18.44 -11.63
N TYR A 51 4.27 17.60 -11.65
CA TYR A 51 5.65 18.04 -11.37
C TYR A 51 6.24 18.94 -12.46
N GLN A 52 5.83 18.76 -13.71
CA GLN A 52 6.22 19.64 -14.82
C GLN A 52 5.56 21.02 -14.72
N ALA A 53 4.32 21.09 -14.25
CA ALA A 53 3.66 22.37 -13.97
C ALA A 53 4.36 23.12 -12.82
N SER A 54 4.63 22.42 -11.71
CA SER A 54 5.46 22.92 -10.60
C SER A 54 5.83 21.80 -9.66
N VAL A 55 7.07 21.79 -9.17
CA VAL A 55 7.52 20.82 -8.14
C VAL A 55 6.63 20.91 -6.88
N LEU A 56 6.24 22.12 -6.50
CA LEU A 56 5.34 22.35 -5.37
C LEU A 56 3.95 21.74 -5.63
N GLN A 57 3.39 21.94 -6.83
CA GLN A 57 2.09 21.41 -7.20
C GLN A 57 2.07 19.88 -7.18
N GLY A 58 3.05 19.22 -7.80
CA GLY A 58 3.16 17.76 -7.77
C GLY A 58 3.34 17.20 -6.36
N THR A 59 4.09 17.90 -5.49
CA THR A 59 4.24 17.51 -4.08
C THR A 59 2.90 17.61 -3.33
N ILE A 60 2.17 18.72 -3.47
CA ILE A 60 0.88 18.93 -2.81
C ILE A 60 -0.13 17.87 -3.25
N VAL A 61 -0.24 17.62 -4.57
CA VAL A 61 -1.17 16.61 -5.11
C VAL A 61 -0.84 15.22 -4.55
N THR A 62 0.44 14.86 -4.52
CA THR A 62 0.89 13.57 -3.97
C THR A 62 0.56 13.46 -2.48
N PHE A 63 0.85 14.51 -1.70
CA PHE A 63 0.55 14.57 -0.27
C PHE A 63 -0.96 14.43 0.01
N VAL A 64 -1.80 15.15 -0.73
CA VAL A 64 -3.26 15.10 -0.58
C VAL A 64 -3.80 13.70 -0.89
N LEU A 65 -3.40 13.09 -2.01
CA LEU A 65 -3.87 11.76 -2.39
C LEU A 65 -3.43 10.67 -1.40
N ILE A 66 -2.19 10.74 -0.92
CA ILE A 66 -1.69 9.82 0.12
C ILE A 66 -2.46 10.01 1.43
N THR A 67 -2.75 11.27 1.83
CA THR A 67 -3.54 11.56 3.03
C THR A 67 -4.95 10.98 2.92
N ILE A 68 -5.61 11.12 1.76
CA ILE A 68 -6.92 10.51 1.49
C ILE A 68 -6.85 8.98 1.63
N GLY A 69 -5.78 8.36 1.13
CA GLY A 69 -5.55 6.92 1.28
C GLY A 69 -5.47 6.49 2.74
N PHE A 70 -4.64 7.16 3.55
CA PHE A 70 -4.51 6.88 4.98
C PHE A 70 -5.80 7.10 5.76
N LEU A 71 -6.53 8.18 5.50
CA LEU A 71 -7.82 8.43 6.14
C LEU A 71 -8.81 7.31 5.82
N THR A 72 -8.90 6.92 4.54
CA THR A 72 -9.81 5.86 4.09
C THR A 72 -9.45 4.50 4.70
N GLU A 73 -8.17 4.14 4.71
CA GLU A 73 -7.70 2.92 5.37
C GLU A 73 -7.98 2.95 6.88
N GLY A 74 -7.80 4.09 7.54
CA GLY A 74 -8.12 4.29 8.96
C GLY A 74 -9.60 4.04 9.24
N PHE A 75 -10.51 4.58 8.42
CA PHE A 75 -11.95 4.32 8.55
C PHE A 75 -12.31 2.85 8.32
N LEU A 76 -11.72 2.22 7.29
CA LEU A 76 -11.94 0.81 6.97
C LEU A 76 -11.42 -0.12 8.08
N THR A 77 -10.28 0.22 8.68
CA THR A 77 -9.67 -0.54 9.77
C THR A 77 -10.50 -0.40 11.04
N LYS A 78 -10.92 0.83 11.39
CA LYS A 78 -11.79 1.08 12.55
C LYS A 78 -13.10 0.27 12.47
N LYS A 79 -13.73 0.24 11.29
CA LYS A 79 -14.96 -0.53 11.08
C LYS A 79 -14.75 -2.04 11.27
N VAL A 80 -13.60 -2.56 10.86
CA VAL A 80 -13.29 -3.98 11.05
C VAL A 80 -12.96 -4.26 12.51
N ASN A 81 -12.18 -3.43 13.18
CA ASN A 81 -11.87 -3.58 14.61
C ASN A 81 -13.14 -3.62 15.48
N GLN A 82 -14.14 -2.80 15.16
CA GLN A 82 -15.44 -2.81 15.84
C GLN A 82 -16.19 -4.15 15.73
N SER A 83 -15.95 -4.94 14.68
CA SER A 83 -16.55 -6.28 14.55
C SER A 83 -15.87 -7.36 15.42
N TYR A 84 -14.76 -7.00 16.08
CA TYR A 84 -13.99 -7.88 16.96
C TYR A 84 -13.87 -7.31 18.40
N ASP A 85 -14.70 -6.34 18.77
CA ASP A 85 -14.64 -5.64 20.07
C ASP A 85 -13.22 -5.14 20.39
N ILE A 86 -12.57 -4.52 19.40
CA ILE A 86 -11.27 -3.87 19.53
C ILE A 86 -11.51 -2.35 19.52
N GLU A 87 -11.36 -1.70 20.67
CA GLU A 87 -11.58 -0.25 20.82
C GLU A 87 -10.45 0.56 20.17
N ASP A 88 -9.20 0.13 20.38
CA ASP A 88 -7.98 0.81 19.92
C ASP A 88 -7.17 -0.02 18.92
N CYS A 89 -6.33 0.66 18.12
CA CYS A 89 -5.42 -0.04 17.20
C CYS A 89 -4.46 -0.98 17.96
N THR A 90 -4.40 -2.25 17.53
CA THR A 90 -3.44 -3.23 18.08
C THR A 90 -2.00 -2.85 17.78
N HIS A 91 -1.03 -3.39 18.53
CA HIS A 91 0.39 -3.05 18.37
C HIS A 91 0.89 -3.30 16.94
N ARG A 92 0.42 -4.36 16.29
CA ARG A 92 0.74 -4.66 14.90
C ARG A 92 0.16 -3.61 13.94
N GLN A 93 -1.06 -3.14 14.16
CA GLN A 93 -1.63 -2.08 13.31
C GLN A 93 -0.90 -0.76 13.48
N GLN A 94 -0.55 -0.41 14.72
CA GLN A 94 0.24 0.78 14.99
C GLN A 94 1.61 0.72 14.33
N PHE A 95 2.28 -0.44 14.39
CA PHE A 95 3.58 -0.64 13.73
C PHE A 95 3.45 -0.43 12.22
N ILE A 96 2.53 -1.15 11.57
CA ILE A 96 2.31 -1.04 10.12
C ILE A 96 1.97 0.41 9.75
N MET A 97 0.98 1.02 10.40
CA MET A 97 0.54 2.39 10.08
C MET A 97 1.68 3.42 10.25
N LYS A 98 2.45 3.33 11.33
CA LYS A 98 3.61 4.21 11.55
C LYS A 98 4.69 4.00 10.49
N SER A 99 4.99 2.75 10.13
CA SER A 99 5.96 2.43 9.08
C SER A 99 5.53 3.00 7.73
N PHE A 100 4.29 2.79 7.31
CA PHE A 100 3.77 3.33 6.05
C PHE A 100 3.76 4.86 6.03
N LEU A 101 3.41 5.51 7.16
CA LEU A 101 3.45 6.96 7.28
C LEU A 101 4.88 7.50 7.11
N MET A 102 5.85 6.90 7.79
CA MET A 102 7.26 7.29 7.68
C MET A 102 7.80 7.07 6.26
N LEU A 103 7.50 5.93 5.64
CA LEU A 103 7.90 5.63 4.26
C LEU A 103 7.27 6.61 3.27
N SER A 104 6.00 6.97 3.46
CA SER A 104 5.31 7.94 2.60
C SER A 104 5.90 9.35 2.72
N LEU A 105 6.14 9.82 3.95
CA LEU A 105 6.75 11.13 4.17
C LEU A 105 8.15 11.20 3.56
N PHE A 106 8.96 10.16 3.76
CA PHE A 106 10.27 10.03 3.13
C PHE A 106 10.16 10.02 1.59
N GLY A 107 9.23 9.23 1.06
CA GLY A 107 8.95 9.13 -0.37
C GLY A 107 8.57 10.48 -0.99
N ILE A 108 7.72 11.27 -0.33
CA ILE A 108 7.31 12.61 -0.78
C ILE A 108 8.51 13.56 -0.84
N VAL A 109 9.30 13.63 0.23
CA VAL A 109 10.47 14.52 0.30
C VAL A 109 11.48 14.16 -0.77
N LEU A 110 11.80 12.88 -0.92
CA LEU A 110 12.77 12.43 -1.92
C LEU A 110 12.23 12.58 -3.35
N SER A 111 10.91 12.40 -3.56
CA SER A 111 10.27 12.68 -4.85
C SER A 111 10.39 14.16 -5.25
N MET A 112 10.23 15.07 -4.28
CA MET A 112 10.44 16.50 -4.52
C MET A 112 11.86 16.80 -5.00
N VAL A 113 12.88 16.24 -4.33
CA VAL A 113 14.29 16.41 -4.70
C VAL A 113 14.56 15.87 -6.11
N LEU A 114 14.09 14.66 -6.41
CA LEU A 114 14.27 14.03 -7.73
C LEU A 114 13.54 14.81 -8.84
N ALA A 115 12.31 15.25 -8.57
CA ALA A 115 11.52 16.05 -9.50
C ALA A 115 12.15 17.43 -9.78
N HIS A 116 12.79 18.04 -8.78
CA HIS A 116 13.56 19.28 -8.97
C HIS A 116 14.69 19.10 -10.01
N HIS A 117 15.32 17.92 -10.03
CA HIS A 117 16.32 17.54 -11.03
C HIS A 117 15.73 16.88 -12.28
N LYS A 118 14.40 16.92 -12.47
CA LYS A 118 13.68 16.29 -13.60
C LYS A 118 13.90 14.78 -13.74
N LEU A 119 14.27 14.10 -12.65
CA LEU A 119 14.50 12.66 -12.61
C LEU A 119 13.19 11.91 -12.33
N TYR A 120 12.28 11.87 -13.30
CA TYR A 120 10.95 11.29 -13.10
C TYR A 120 10.94 9.76 -12.98
N ILE A 121 11.82 9.04 -13.69
CA ILE A 121 11.88 7.58 -13.59
C ILE A 121 12.30 7.14 -12.18
N PRO A 122 13.36 7.69 -11.57
CA PRO A 122 13.68 7.43 -10.17
C PRO A 122 12.53 7.70 -9.20
N VAL A 123 11.67 8.71 -9.44
CA VAL A 123 10.49 8.96 -8.60
C VAL A 123 9.54 7.75 -8.63
N PHE A 124 9.21 7.24 -9.82
CA PHE A 124 8.34 6.06 -9.95
C PHE A 124 8.93 4.81 -9.29
N LEU A 125 10.22 4.56 -9.54
CA LEU A 125 10.91 3.38 -9.00
C LEU A 125 11.10 3.48 -7.49
N LEU A 126 11.27 4.69 -6.95
CA LEU A 126 11.26 4.94 -5.51
C LEU A 126 9.93 4.54 -4.88
N TRP A 127 8.80 4.97 -5.45
CA TRP A 127 7.48 4.59 -4.94
C TRP A 127 7.24 3.08 -5.06
N LEU A 128 7.59 2.47 -6.19
CA LEU A 128 7.51 1.02 -6.36
C LEU A 128 8.32 0.28 -5.28
N PHE A 129 9.53 0.74 -4.98
CA PHE A 129 10.39 0.17 -3.96
C PHE A 129 9.82 0.36 -2.55
N LEU A 130 9.53 1.59 -2.13
CA LEU A 130 9.10 1.91 -0.77
C LEU A 130 7.74 1.28 -0.43
N CYS A 131 6.76 1.35 -1.33
CA CYS A 131 5.47 0.69 -1.13
C CYS A 131 5.64 -0.83 -1.01
N SER A 132 6.59 -1.41 -1.75
CA SER A 132 6.88 -2.85 -1.67
C SER A 132 7.58 -3.24 -0.37
N VAL A 133 8.44 -2.38 0.19
CA VAL A 133 8.96 -2.57 1.57
C VAL A 133 7.80 -2.56 2.58
N GLY A 134 6.82 -1.69 2.38
CA GLY A 134 5.56 -1.69 3.14
C GLY A 134 4.80 -3.02 3.01
N TYR A 135 4.53 -3.48 1.79
CA TYR A 135 3.86 -4.76 1.55
C TYR A 135 4.64 -5.96 2.11
N PHE A 136 5.98 -5.93 2.05
CA PHE A 136 6.81 -6.96 2.67
C PHE A 136 6.59 -7.00 4.19
N SER A 137 6.51 -5.83 4.82
CA SER A 137 6.25 -5.71 6.26
C SER A 137 4.87 -6.26 6.63
N VAL A 138 3.83 -5.97 5.83
CA VAL A 138 2.49 -6.56 5.99
C VAL A 138 2.54 -8.08 5.85
N GLY A 139 3.14 -8.59 4.78
CA GLY A 139 3.27 -10.03 4.54
C GLY A 139 4.03 -10.75 5.65
N PHE A 140 5.08 -10.13 6.19
CA PHE A 140 5.87 -10.67 7.30
C PHE A 140 5.10 -10.64 8.63
N VAL A 141 4.52 -9.50 9.00
CA VAL A 141 3.81 -9.32 10.29
C VAL A 141 2.52 -10.15 10.34
N LEU A 142 1.84 -10.32 9.21
CA LEU A 142 0.58 -11.07 9.11
C LEU A 142 0.77 -12.51 8.61
N ASN A 143 2.00 -12.92 8.33
CA ASN A 143 2.33 -14.21 7.75
C ASN A 143 1.55 -14.53 6.45
N ILE A 144 1.41 -13.53 5.58
CA ILE A 144 0.77 -13.64 4.26
C ILE A 144 1.86 -13.73 3.20
N GLU A 145 2.26 -14.96 2.87
CA GLU A 145 3.38 -15.24 1.97
C GLU A 145 3.26 -14.52 0.62
N ARG A 146 2.05 -14.45 0.05
CA ARG A 146 1.80 -13.81 -1.25
C ARG A 146 2.17 -12.32 -1.26
N PHE A 147 1.92 -11.59 -0.17
CA PHE A 147 2.35 -10.19 -0.05
C PHE A 147 3.88 -10.08 -0.03
N SER A 148 4.55 -10.96 0.70
CA SER A 148 6.02 -10.99 0.75
C SER A 148 6.66 -11.37 -0.59
N GLN A 149 6.10 -12.34 -1.32
CA GLN A 149 6.58 -12.74 -2.64
C GLN A 149 6.43 -11.61 -3.67
N MET A 150 5.24 -11.01 -3.75
CA MET A 150 4.97 -9.85 -4.60
C MET A 150 5.90 -8.69 -4.28
N ALA A 151 6.08 -8.38 -3.00
CA ALA A 151 6.98 -7.31 -2.57
C ALA A 151 8.43 -7.53 -3.01
N ARG A 152 8.96 -8.74 -2.88
CA ARG A 152 10.32 -9.09 -3.35
C ARG A 152 10.45 -8.91 -4.85
N PHE A 153 9.46 -9.35 -5.63
CA PHE A 153 9.43 -9.16 -7.08
C PHE A 153 9.47 -7.67 -7.45
N ASN A 154 8.64 -6.84 -6.81
CA ASN A 154 8.60 -5.41 -7.08
C ASN A 154 9.89 -4.69 -6.68
N ILE A 155 10.47 -5.03 -5.53
CA ILE A 155 11.77 -4.48 -5.08
C ILE A 155 12.86 -4.78 -6.10
N MET A 156 12.96 -6.05 -6.53
CA MET A 156 13.93 -6.47 -7.55
C MET A 156 13.68 -5.76 -8.89
N SER A 157 12.42 -5.64 -9.30
CA SER A 157 12.03 -4.93 -10.53
C SER A 157 12.41 -3.46 -10.46
N ALA A 158 12.16 -2.79 -9.33
CA ALA A 158 12.52 -1.39 -9.12
C ALA A 158 14.04 -1.17 -9.23
N SER A 159 14.84 -2.03 -8.58
CA SER A 159 16.31 -1.95 -8.66
C SER A 159 16.84 -2.25 -10.06
N LEU A 160 16.31 -3.27 -10.74
CA LEU A 160 16.72 -3.63 -12.10
C LEU A 160 16.39 -2.53 -13.10
N LEU A 161 15.17 -1.99 -13.05
CA LEU A 161 14.75 -0.88 -13.93
C LEU A 161 15.54 0.40 -13.62
N LEU A 162 15.96 0.62 -12.38
CA LEU A 162 16.83 1.77 -12.07
C LEU A 162 18.20 1.60 -12.73
N GLY A 163 18.79 0.40 -12.62
CA GLY A 163 20.08 0.08 -13.24
C GLY A 163 20.06 0.18 -14.76
N ILE A 164 19.03 -0.39 -15.41
CA ILE A 164 18.85 -0.28 -16.85
C ILE A 164 18.68 1.19 -17.25
N GLY A 165 17.81 1.92 -16.56
CA GLY A 165 17.52 3.34 -16.85
C GLY A 165 18.75 4.24 -16.72
N TYR A 166 19.63 3.94 -15.76
CA TYR A 166 20.91 4.62 -15.60
C TYR A 166 21.86 4.32 -16.77
N PHE A 167 21.99 3.05 -17.15
CA PHE A 167 22.89 2.62 -18.23
C PHE A 167 22.49 3.17 -19.61
N ILE A 168 21.19 3.30 -19.89
CA ILE A 168 20.68 3.83 -21.16
C ILE A 168 20.39 5.34 -21.13
N GLU A 169 20.80 6.04 -20.07
CA GLU A 169 20.60 7.49 -19.89
C GLU A 169 19.13 7.95 -20.01
N ALA A 170 18.17 7.11 -19.59
CA ALA A 170 16.74 7.38 -19.72
C ALA A 170 16.06 7.92 -18.45
N LEU A 171 16.81 8.21 -17.38
CA LEU A 171 16.26 8.53 -16.06
C LEU A 171 15.35 9.78 -16.01
N GLU A 172 15.49 10.69 -16.98
CA GLU A 172 14.62 11.87 -17.11
C GLU A 172 13.19 11.53 -17.57
N GLY A 173 12.95 10.36 -18.17
CA GLY A 173 11.61 9.92 -18.56
C GLY A 173 10.99 10.65 -19.76
N LYS A 174 11.79 10.93 -20.80
CA LYS A 174 11.31 11.56 -22.06
C LYS A 174 11.07 10.55 -23.19
N ASN A 175 11.18 9.26 -22.89
CA ASN A 175 11.37 8.18 -23.84
C ASN A 175 10.43 7.01 -23.51
N ASP A 176 10.28 6.07 -24.44
CA ASP A 176 9.41 4.88 -24.29
C ASP A 176 9.70 4.07 -23.02
N TYR A 177 10.90 4.18 -22.48
CA TYR A 177 11.29 3.58 -21.21
C TYR A 177 10.41 4.01 -20.04
N LEU A 178 9.88 5.24 -20.07
CA LEU A 178 8.90 5.71 -19.08
C LEU A 178 7.64 4.83 -19.08
N MET A 179 7.13 4.46 -20.25
CA MET A 179 5.93 3.62 -20.34
C MET A 179 6.17 2.23 -19.75
N VAL A 180 7.36 1.67 -19.95
CA VAL A 180 7.77 0.40 -19.32
C VAL A 180 7.77 0.55 -17.81
N VAL A 181 8.37 1.62 -17.27
CA VAL A 181 8.40 1.88 -15.83
C VAL A 181 6.98 2.07 -15.28
N GLN A 182 6.14 2.86 -15.92
CA GLN A 182 4.74 3.07 -15.51
C GLN A 182 3.94 1.76 -15.54
N PHE A 183 4.17 0.90 -16.52
CA PHE A 183 3.56 -0.43 -16.57
C PHE A 183 3.94 -1.25 -15.33
N PHE A 184 5.22 -1.30 -14.95
CA PHE A 184 5.67 -2.02 -13.75
C PHE A 184 5.13 -1.40 -12.46
N VAL A 185 4.98 -0.08 -12.40
CA VAL A 185 4.36 0.60 -11.25
C VAL A 185 2.89 0.22 -11.11
N VAL A 186 2.10 0.29 -12.19
CA VAL A 186 0.68 -0.12 -12.16
C VAL A 186 0.55 -1.61 -11.84
N LEU A 187 1.38 -2.45 -12.47
CA LEU A 187 1.40 -3.88 -12.21
C LEU A 187 1.69 -4.16 -10.74
N GLY A 188 2.77 -3.58 -10.20
CA GLY A 188 3.28 -3.87 -8.87
C GLY A 188 2.49 -3.22 -7.73
N LEU A 189 1.89 -2.03 -7.94
CA LEU A 189 1.21 -1.26 -6.89
C LEU A 189 -0.32 -1.27 -7.00
N ALA A 190 -0.89 -1.61 -8.16
CA ALA A 190 -2.33 -1.67 -8.34
C ALA A 190 -2.82 -3.10 -8.63
N ILE A 191 -2.29 -3.75 -9.67
CA ILE A 191 -2.83 -5.02 -10.16
C ILE A 191 -2.48 -6.18 -9.20
N MET A 192 -1.19 -6.42 -8.92
CA MET A 192 -0.77 -7.52 -8.07
C MET A 192 -1.35 -7.43 -6.65
N PRO A 193 -1.32 -6.27 -5.96
CA PRO A 193 -1.95 -6.16 -4.64
C PRO A 193 -3.45 -6.44 -4.68
N SER A 194 -4.15 -5.98 -5.72
CA SER A 194 -5.58 -6.25 -5.92
C SER A 194 -5.88 -7.74 -6.13
N ILE A 195 -5.03 -8.46 -6.86
CA ILE A 195 -5.14 -9.92 -7.03
C ILE A 195 -4.95 -10.62 -5.69
N VAL A 196 -3.92 -10.26 -4.92
CA VAL A 196 -3.67 -10.83 -3.59
C VAL A 196 -4.86 -10.58 -2.67
N ALA A 197 -5.37 -9.34 -2.64
CA ALA A 197 -6.55 -8.97 -1.85
C ALA A 197 -7.79 -9.78 -2.25
N TRP A 198 -8.07 -9.92 -3.55
CA TRP A 198 -9.18 -10.73 -4.05
C TRP A 198 -9.08 -12.19 -3.60
N GLN A 199 -7.89 -12.77 -3.69
CA GLN A 199 -7.69 -14.16 -3.30
C GLN A 199 -7.89 -14.37 -1.78
N GLN A 200 -7.40 -13.45 -0.94
CA GLN A 200 -7.60 -13.56 0.51
C GLN A 200 -9.09 -13.46 0.88
N ILE A 201 -9.81 -12.51 0.29
CA ILE A 201 -11.26 -12.36 0.49
C ILE A 201 -12.01 -13.62 0.04
N LYS A 202 -11.62 -14.21 -1.10
CA LYS A 202 -12.24 -15.45 -1.62
C LYS A 202 -11.95 -16.66 -0.74
N GLU A 203 -10.76 -16.73 -0.15
CA GLU A 203 -10.34 -17.81 0.77
C GLU A 203 -10.95 -17.68 2.17
N GLY A 204 -11.70 -16.61 2.46
CA GLY A 204 -12.35 -16.39 3.75
C GLY A 204 -11.38 -16.04 4.88
N LYS A 205 -10.20 -15.53 4.53
CA LYS A 205 -9.19 -14.99 5.45
C LYS A 205 -9.27 -13.47 5.52
#